data_AF-A0A0C4ZMW6-F1
#
_entry.id   AF-A0A0C4ZMW6-F1
#
_cell.length_a   1.000
_cell.length_b   1.000
_cell.length_c   1.000
_cell.angle_alpha   90.00
_cell.angle_beta   90.00
_cell.angle_gamma   90.00
#
_symmetry.space_group_name_H-M   'P 1'
#
loop_
_entity.id
_entity.type
_entity.pdbx_description
1 polymer ?
#
loop_
_entity_poly.entity_id
_entity_poly.type
_entity_poly.pdbx_seq_one_letter_code
_entity_poly.pdbx_strand_id
1 'polypeptide(L)'
;SLDYCVVKIPRWDLAKFNRVSTKIGSSMKSVGEVMAIGRNFEEAFQKALRMVDENVNGFDPYIKQVNEDELREPTDKRMFVLAAALRENYYSIDKLYELTKIDKWFLDKFKNIIDYNKYLESINCSSITFDILKKAKQMGFSDKQIAVAIKSTELAVRKLREEFKITPLVKQIDTVAAEWPASTNYLYLTYNGSTHDLDFPGGLTMVLGSGVYRIGSSVEFDWCAVGCLRELKNQGKKTIMI
;
A
#
# COMPACT_ATOMS: atom_id res chain seq x y z
N SER A 1 -13.67 -18.78 -1.90
CA SER A 1 -13.98 -17.53 -1.17
C SER A 1 -12.65 -16.90 -0.77
N LEU A 2 -12.56 -15.58 -0.60
CA LEU A 2 -11.32 -14.91 -0.15
C LEU A 2 -11.57 -14.19 1.17
N ASP A 3 -10.67 -14.33 2.14
CA ASP A 3 -10.73 -13.68 3.45
C ASP A 3 -9.83 -12.43 3.56
N TYR A 4 -9.45 -11.90 2.39
CA TYR A 4 -8.60 -10.72 2.22
C TYR A 4 -9.08 -9.87 1.04
N CYS A 5 -8.64 -8.61 1.03
CA CYS A 5 -8.82 -7.64 -0.04
C CYS A 5 -7.54 -7.53 -0.86
N VAL A 6 -7.68 -7.45 -2.18
CA VAL A 6 -6.59 -7.23 -3.12
C VAL A 6 -6.82 -5.90 -3.83
N VAL A 7 -5.82 -5.02 -3.82
CA VAL A 7 -5.87 -3.72 -4.49
C VAL A 7 -4.78 -3.66 -5.54
N LYS A 8 -5.17 -3.36 -6.77
CA LYS A 8 -4.28 -3.10 -7.88
C LYS A 8 -4.22 -1.60 -8.16
N ILE A 9 -3.02 -1.05 -8.31
CA ILE A 9 -2.83 0.34 -8.72
C ILE A 9 -1.86 0.39 -9.92
N PRO A 10 -2.26 0.99 -11.06
CA PRO A 10 -1.36 1.20 -12.19
C PRO A 10 -0.25 2.22 -11.88
N ARG A 11 0.89 2.05 -12.56
CA ARG A 11 2.04 2.97 -12.57
C ARG A 11 2.05 3.79 -13.84
N TRP A 12 2.30 5.08 -13.70
CA TRP A 12 2.47 6.01 -14.81
C TRP A 12 3.83 6.71 -14.72
N ASP A 13 4.44 6.95 -15.88
CA ASP A 13 5.69 7.70 -16.04
C ASP A 13 5.46 8.92 -16.96
N LEU A 14 4.28 9.53 -16.88
CA LEU A 14 3.86 10.63 -17.79
C LEU A 14 4.77 11.86 -17.70
N ALA A 15 5.42 12.10 -16.55
CA ALA A 15 6.39 13.18 -16.37
C ALA A 15 7.60 13.09 -17.31
N LYS A 16 7.90 11.92 -17.91
CA LYS A 16 8.95 11.76 -18.92
C LYS A 16 8.54 12.32 -20.29
N PHE A 17 7.26 12.66 -20.49
CA PHE A 17 6.70 13.05 -21.78
C PHE A 17 6.02 14.42 -21.73
N ASN A 18 6.80 15.49 -21.95
CA ASN A 18 6.32 16.88 -21.86
C ASN A 18 5.12 17.23 -22.76
N ARG A 19 4.92 16.51 -23.87
CA ARG A 19 3.84 16.77 -24.84
C ARG A 19 2.61 15.86 -24.65
N VAL A 20 2.61 15.01 -23.62
CA VAL A 20 1.53 14.06 -23.38
C VAL A 20 0.64 14.58 -22.26
N SER A 21 -0.68 14.56 -22.51
CA SER A 21 -1.67 14.89 -21.49
C SER A 21 -1.62 13.90 -20.32
N THR A 22 -1.62 14.42 -19.09
CA THR A 22 -1.71 13.65 -17.84
C THR A 22 -3.11 13.11 -17.56
N LYS A 23 -4.13 13.54 -18.32
CA LYS A 23 -5.49 13.03 -18.21
C LYS A 23 -5.53 11.55 -18.62
N ILE A 24 -6.22 10.74 -17.84
CA ILE A 24 -6.45 9.32 -18.11
C ILE A 24 -7.88 9.11 -18.63
N GLY A 25 -8.06 8.06 -19.42
CA GLY A 25 -9.34 7.75 -20.06
C GLY A 25 -9.36 6.29 -20.53
N SER A 26 -10.14 6.01 -21.57
CA SER A 26 -10.29 4.66 -22.12
C SER A 26 -8.99 4.10 -22.73
N SER A 27 -8.14 4.96 -23.29
CA SER A 27 -6.84 4.56 -23.81
C SER A 27 -5.82 4.43 -22.68
N MET A 28 -5.26 3.23 -22.54
CA MET A 28 -4.23 2.94 -21.53
C MET A 28 -2.97 3.78 -21.75
N LYS A 29 -2.45 4.36 -20.67
CA LYS A 29 -1.17 5.11 -20.63
C LYS A 29 -0.22 4.62 -19.53
N SER A 30 -0.65 3.66 -18.71
CA SER A 30 0.16 3.10 -17.63
C SER A 30 1.25 2.19 -18.19
N VAL A 31 2.41 2.20 -17.53
CA VAL A 31 3.61 1.46 -17.94
C VAL A 31 3.86 0.21 -17.08
N GLY A 32 3.09 0.05 -16.01
CA GLY A 32 3.17 -1.07 -15.08
C GLY A 32 2.01 -1.04 -14.09
N GLU A 33 2.05 -1.94 -13.12
CA GLU A 33 1.05 -2.05 -12.07
C GLU A 33 1.61 -2.77 -10.84
N VAL A 34 1.01 -2.48 -9.69
CA VAL A 34 1.29 -3.18 -8.44
C VAL A 34 0.03 -3.81 -7.90
N MET A 35 0.22 -4.85 -7.10
CA MET A 35 -0.83 -5.53 -6.38
C MET A 35 -0.44 -5.61 -4.91
N ALA A 36 -1.34 -5.20 -4.02
CA ALA A 36 -1.16 -5.39 -2.59
C ALA A 36 -2.36 -6.12 -1.98
N ILE A 37 -2.06 -6.91 -0.96
CA ILE A 37 -3.03 -7.73 -0.22
C ILE A 37 -3.08 -7.25 1.23
N GLY A 38 -4.28 -7.13 1.78
CA GLY A 38 -4.54 -6.81 3.19
C GLY A 38 -5.89 -7.36 3.61
N ARG A 39 -6.17 -7.48 4.91
CA ARG A 39 -7.46 -8.02 5.37
C ARG A 39 -8.58 -6.98 5.47
N ASN A 40 -8.22 -5.72 5.23
CA ASN A 40 -9.18 -4.65 4.97
C ASN A 40 -8.68 -3.80 3.80
N PHE A 41 -9.58 -2.99 3.26
CA PHE A 41 -9.29 -2.18 2.08
C PHE A 41 -8.25 -1.10 2.38
N GLU A 42 -8.34 -0.44 3.54
CA GLU A 42 -7.41 0.62 3.94
C GLU A 42 -5.96 0.12 3.96
N GLU A 43 -5.73 -1.07 4.52
CA GLU A 43 -4.44 -1.75 4.58
C GLU A 43 -3.90 -2.06 3.17
N ALA A 44 -4.72 -2.73 2.35
CA ALA A 44 -4.33 -3.12 1.00
C ALA A 44 -4.05 -1.88 0.12
N PHE A 45 -4.90 -0.86 0.20
CA PHE A 45 -4.78 0.38 -0.58
C PHE A 45 -3.52 1.16 -0.22
N GLN A 46 -3.23 1.37 1.07
CA GLN A 46 -2.01 2.09 1.46
C GLN A 46 -0.74 1.32 1.13
N LYS A 47 -0.76 -0.03 1.20
CA LYS A 47 0.36 -0.86 0.73
C LYS A 47 0.57 -0.69 -0.78
N ALA A 48 -0.51 -0.76 -1.57
CA ALA A 48 -0.42 -0.59 -3.02
C ALA A 48 0.14 0.79 -3.38
N LEU A 49 -0.31 1.88 -2.75
CA LEU A 49 0.21 3.22 -3.02
C LEU A 49 1.73 3.33 -2.80
N ARG A 50 2.26 2.71 -1.74
CA ARG A 50 3.70 2.67 -1.48
C ARG A 50 4.49 1.84 -2.49
N MET A 51 3.87 0.82 -3.07
CA MET A 51 4.52 0.00 -4.09
C MET A 51 4.62 0.72 -5.43
N VAL A 52 3.71 1.67 -5.73
CA VAL A 52 3.70 2.40 -7.01
C VAL A 52 4.86 3.39 -7.14
N ASP A 53 5.24 4.07 -6.06
CA ASP A 53 6.25 5.12 -6.10
C ASP A 53 7.01 5.19 -4.77
N GLU A 54 8.34 5.13 -4.82
CA GLU A 54 9.23 5.23 -3.67
C GLU A 54 9.08 6.54 -2.88
N ASN A 55 8.57 7.60 -3.53
CA ASN A 55 8.34 8.90 -2.89
C ASN A 55 6.96 8.99 -2.22
N VAL A 56 6.07 8.03 -2.46
CA VAL A 56 4.71 8.03 -1.90
C VAL A 56 4.68 7.11 -0.68
N ASN A 57 4.48 7.71 0.50
CA ASN A 57 4.49 6.93 1.75
C ASN A 57 3.12 6.30 2.07
N GLY A 58 2.07 6.63 1.31
CA GLY A 58 0.70 6.13 1.43
C GLY A 58 -0.31 7.14 0.89
N PHE A 59 -1.54 7.16 1.42
CA PHE A 59 -2.58 8.10 0.99
C PHE A 59 -2.36 9.48 1.61
N ASP A 60 -1.47 10.26 1.01
CA ASP A 60 -0.96 11.53 1.53
C ASP A 60 -1.75 12.73 0.97
N PRO A 61 -2.42 13.53 1.83
CA PRO A 61 -3.22 14.68 1.43
C PRO A 61 -2.41 15.94 1.11
N TYR A 62 -1.09 15.94 1.30
CA TYR A 62 -0.23 17.11 1.10
C TYR A 62 0.50 17.13 -0.25
N ILE A 63 0.41 16.04 -1.03
CA ILE A 63 1.09 15.92 -2.33
C ILE A 63 0.45 16.82 -3.39
N LYS A 64 -0.86 17.05 -3.31
CA LYS A 64 -1.63 17.89 -4.23
C LYS A 64 -2.56 18.80 -3.45
N GLN A 65 -2.96 19.91 -4.08
CA GLN A 65 -4.04 20.77 -3.58
C GLN A 65 -5.38 20.29 -4.12
N VAL A 66 -6.47 20.72 -3.48
CA VAL A 66 -7.82 20.48 -3.99
C VAL A 66 -7.98 21.13 -5.36
N ASN A 67 -8.48 20.34 -6.31
CA ASN A 67 -8.75 20.78 -7.67
C ASN A 67 -9.98 20.04 -8.19
N GLU A 68 -11.09 20.75 -8.40
CA GLU A 68 -12.34 20.15 -8.86
C GLU A 68 -12.20 19.55 -10.27
N ASP A 69 -11.44 20.20 -11.15
CA ASP A 69 -11.23 19.74 -12.52
C ASP A 69 -10.48 18.41 -12.55
N GLU A 70 -9.44 18.21 -11.71
CA GLU A 70 -8.76 16.91 -11.61
C GLU A 70 -9.62 15.84 -10.90
N LEU A 71 -10.56 16.25 -10.04
CA LEU A 71 -11.55 15.32 -9.48
C LEU A 71 -12.56 14.89 -10.55
N ARG A 72 -12.98 15.78 -11.45
CA ARG A 72 -13.93 15.49 -12.52
C ARG A 72 -13.28 14.75 -13.69
N GLU A 73 -12.12 15.23 -14.12
CA GLU A 73 -11.33 14.71 -15.24
C GLU A 73 -10.10 13.99 -14.69
N PRO A 74 -10.13 12.65 -14.62
CA PRO A 74 -9.13 11.90 -13.88
C PRO A 74 -7.72 12.07 -14.45
N THR A 75 -6.74 12.20 -13.56
CA THR A 75 -5.30 12.21 -13.84
C THR A 75 -4.60 11.06 -13.11
N ASP A 76 -3.31 10.82 -13.42
CA ASP A 76 -2.45 9.88 -12.68
C ASP A 76 -2.26 10.27 -11.19
N LYS A 77 -2.60 11.51 -10.82
CA LYS A 77 -2.50 12.04 -9.45
C LYS A 77 -3.84 12.31 -8.78
N ARG A 78 -4.97 11.95 -9.41
CA ARG A 78 -6.34 12.17 -8.88
C ARG A 78 -6.52 11.69 -7.45
N MET A 79 -5.91 10.57 -7.07
CA MET A 79 -6.02 10.04 -5.70
C MET A 79 -5.48 11.02 -4.64
N PHE A 80 -4.41 11.77 -4.94
CA PHE A 80 -3.86 12.75 -4.01
C PHE A 80 -4.69 14.04 -3.96
N VAL A 81 -5.32 14.42 -5.07
CA VAL A 81 -6.32 15.51 -5.08
C VAL A 81 -7.54 15.13 -4.24
N LEU A 82 -7.98 13.87 -4.34
CA LEU A 82 -9.05 13.32 -3.50
C LEU A 82 -8.66 13.30 -2.02
N ALA A 83 -7.43 12.91 -1.69
CA ALA A 83 -6.91 12.95 -0.33
C ALA A 83 -6.95 14.38 0.25
N ALA A 84 -6.52 15.38 -0.52
CA ALA A 84 -6.60 16.79 -0.14
C ALA A 84 -8.05 17.25 0.08
N ALA A 85 -8.97 16.89 -0.82
CA ALA A 85 -10.37 17.28 -0.73
C ALA A 85 -11.07 16.70 0.53
N LEU A 86 -10.78 15.43 0.84
CA LEU A 86 -11.24 14.77 2.06
C LEU A 86 -10.62 15.42 3.31
N ARG A 87 -9.36 15.85 3.23
CA ARG A 87 -8.68 16.48 4.35
C ARG A 87 -9.26 17.86 4.66
N GLU A 88 -9.51 18.68 3.66
CA GLU A 88 -10.06 20.02 3.88
C GLU A 88 -11.55 20.00 4.27
N ASN A 89 -12.20 18.81 4.25
CA ASN A 89 -13.65 18.67 4.38
C ASN A 89 -14.41 19.58 3.39
N TYR A 90 -13.80 19.82 2.22
CA TYR A 90 -14.28 20.80 1.25
C TYR A 90 -15.57 20.33 0.55
N TYR A 91 -15.72 19.02 0.39
CA TYR A 91 -16.86 18.38 -0.27
C TYR A 91 -17.45 17.26 0.61
N SER A 92 -18.77 17.10 0.56
CA SER A 92 -19.45 15.92 1.10
C SER A 92 -19.09 14.68 0.26
N ILE A 93 -19.29 13.48 0.84
CA ILE A 93 -19.13 12.21 0.12
C ILE A 93 -20.02 12.17 -1.13
N ASP A 94 -21.24 12.71 -1.05
CA ASP A 94 -22.14 12.82 -2.20
C ASP A 94 -21.55 13.69 -3.31
N LYS A 95 -20.99 14.84 -2.98
CA LYS A 95 -20.37 15.73 -3.96
C LYS A 95 -19.11 15.10 -4.57
N LEU A 96 -18.30 14.40 -3.77
CA LEU A 96 -17.15 13.64 -4.28
C LEU A 96 -17.59 12.50 -5.21
N TYR A 97 -18.68 11.80 -4.91
CA TYR A 97 -19.27 10.81 -5.80
C TYR A 97 -19.73 11.44 -7.12
N GLU A 98 -20.40 12.59 -7.07
CA GLU A 98 -20.85 13.30 -8.27
C GLU A 98 -19.69 13.66 -9.20
N LEU A 99 -18.61 14.21 -8.64
CA LEU A 99 -17.41 14.61 -9.37
C LEU A 99 -16.65 13.40 -9.89
N THR A 100 -16.47 12.38 -9.04
CA THR A 100 -15.49 11.33 -9.33
C THR A 100 -16.07 10.07 -9.96
N LYS A 101 -17.34 9.80 -9.68
CA LYS A 101 -18.05 8.51 -9.89
C LYS A 101 -17.41 7.32 -9.18
N ILE A 102 -16.51 7.57 -8.23
CA ILE A 102 -15.98 6.55 -7.32
C ILE A 102 -17.08 6.21 -6.32
N ASP A 103 -17.39 4.93 -6.17
CA ASP A 103 -18.45 4.49 -5.26
C ASP A 103 -18.25 5.02 -3.83
N LYS A 104 -19.37 5.36 -3.18
CA LYS A 104 -19.38 5.98 -1.85
C LYS A 104 -18.69 5.10 -0.81
N TRP A 105 -18.77 3.77 -0.94
CA TRP A 105 -18.08 2.86 -0.05
C TRP A 105 -16.57 3.10 -0.06
N PHE A 106 -15.95 3.27 -1.23
CA PHE A 106 -14.52 3.58 -1.31
C PHE A 106 -14.21 4.97 -0.77
N LEU A 107 -15.07 5.96 -1.06
CA LEU A 107 -14.91 7.33 -0.55
C LEU A 107 -14.92 7.35 0.99
N ASP A 108 -15.83 6.61 1.62
CA ASP A 108 -15.86 6.46 3.08
C ASP A 108 -14.59 5.79 3.61
N LYS A 109 -14.07 4.77 2.91
CA LYS A 109 -12.81 4.11 3.28
C LYS A 109 -11.60 5.03 3.14
N PHE A 110 -11.55 5.86 2.10
CA PHE A 110 -10.52 6.89 1.97
C PHE A 110 -10.65 7.94 3.09
N LYS A 111 -11.88 8.33 3.43
CA LYS A 111 -12.14 9.25 4.54
C LYS A 111 -11.64 8.69 5.87
N ASN A 112 -11.83 7.39 6.15
CA ASN A 112 -11.29 6.75 7.36
C ASN A 112 -9.78 6.95 7.49
N ILE A 113 -9.03 6.76 6.40
CA ILE A 113 -7.57 6.95 6.39
C ILE A 113 -7.23 8.41 6.70
N ILE A 114 -7.89 9.37 6.05
CA ILE A 114 -7.62 10.80 6.24
C ILE A 114 -8.01 11.28 7.65
N ASP A 115 -9.15 10.84 8.17
CA ASP A 115 -9.59 11.15 9.53
C ASP A 115 -8.58 10.61 10.56
N TYR A 116 -8.08 9.39 10.36
CA TYR A 116 -7.08 8.82 11.25
C TYR A 116 -5.73 9.53 11.14
N ASN A 117 -5.34 9.97 9.94
CA ASN A 117 -4.16 10.80 9.75
C ASN A 117 -4.27 12.14 10.50
N LYS A 118 -5.42 12.83 10.41
CA LYS A 118 -5.69 14.05 11.21
C LYS A 118 -5.62 13.77 12.71
N TYR A 119 -6.18 12.64 13.15
CA TYR A 119 -6.09 12.24 14.55
C TYR A 119 -4.62 12.03 14.99
N LEU A 120 -3.80 11.36 14.18
CA LEU A 120 -2.37 11.21 14.45
C LEU A 120 -1.62 12.55 14.49
N GLU A 121 -2.03 13.54 13.72
CA GLU A 121 -1.42 14.88 13.77
C GLU A 121 -1.86 15.71 14.98
N SER A 122 -3.03 15.37 15.55
CA SER A 122 -3.54 16.03 16.75
C SER A 122 -2.87 15.56 18.05
N ILE A 123 -2.18 14.41 18.02
CA ILE A 123 -1.49 13.84 19.18
C ILE A 123 -0.03 14.30 19.23
N ASN A 124 0.50 14.44 20.45
CA ASN A 124 1.93 14.65 20.65
C ASN A 124 2.67 13.32 20.57
N CYS A 125 3.93 13.32 20.11
CA CYS A 125 4.76 12.12 20.01
C CYS A 125 4.84 11.34 21.34
N SER A 126 4.83 12.01 22.49
CA SER A 126 4.89 11.38 23.81
C SER A 126 3.58 10.68 24.25
N SER A 127 2.48 10.91 23.51
CA SER A 127 1.14 10.43 23.86
C SER A 127 0.68 9.23 23.01
N ILE A 128 1.53 8.75 22.10
CA ILE A 128 1.17 7.61 21.26
C ILE A 128 1.13 6.33 22.09
N THR A 129 -0.06 5.72 22.15
CA THR A 129 -0.30 4.49 22.91
C THR A 129 -0.19 3.26 22.01
N PHE A 130 -0.12 2.08 22.64
CA PHE A 130 -0.18 0.80 21.94
C PHE A 130 -1.36 0.70 20.97
N ASP A 131 -2.57 1.04 21.43
CA ASP A 131 -3.79 0.91 20.63
C ASP A 131 -3.82 1.87 19.44
N ILE A 132 -3.34 3.11 19.63
CA ILE A 132 -3.24 4.10 18.55
C ILE A 132 -2.28 3.60 17.47
N LEU A 133 -1.10 3.13 17.87
CA LEU A 133 -0.10 2.64 16.95
C LEU A 133 -0.59 1.37 16.22
N LYS A 134 -1.14 0.40 16.96
CA LYS A 134 -1.68 -0.84 16.41
C LYS A 134 -2.79 -0.57 15.38
N LYS A 135 -3.73 0.31 15.70
CA LYS A 135 -4.82 0.68 14.78
C LYS A 135 -4.29 1.38 13.53
N ALA A 136 -3.28 2.25 13.66
CA ALA A 136 -2.62 2.86 12.49
C ALA A 136 -2.03 1.78 11.56
N LYS A 137 -1.33 0.80 12.14
CA LYS A 137 -0.74 -0.31 11.37
C LYS A 137 -1.80 -1.19 10.72
N GLN A 138 -2.92 -1.47 11.41
CA GLN A 138 -4.06 -2.23 10.88
C GLN A 138 -4.77 -1.53 9.72
N MET A 139 -4.71 -0.19 9.65
CA MET A 139 -5.20 0.60 8.52
C MET A 139 -4.16 0.75 7.40
N GLY A 140 -2.96 0.16 7.54
CA GLY A 140 -1.92 0.19 6.51
C GLY A 140 -0.94 1.35 6.55
N PHE A 141 -0.94 2.18 7.61
CA PHE A 141 0.01 3.29 7.72
C PHE A 141 1.45 2.78 7.81
N SER A 142 2.35 3.37 7.03
CA SER A 142 3.80 3.13 7.17
C SER A 142 4.37 3.81 8.40
N ASP A 143 5.51 3.30 8.90
CA ASP A 143 6.20 3.91 10.04
C ASP A 143 6.60 5.36 9.69
N LYS A 144 6.95 5.62 8.42
CA LYS A 144 7.25 6.95 7.88
C LYS A 144 6.03 7.89 7.86
N GLN A 145 4.83 7.44 7.45
CA GLN A 145 3.61 8.27 7.53
C GLN A 145 3.28 8.66 8.96
N ILE A 146 3.38 7.71 9.90
CA ILE A 146 3.11 7.95 11.32
C ILE A 146 4.13 8.94 11.87
N ALA A 147 5.41 8.76 11.54
CA ALA A 147 6.48 9.65 11.96
C ALA A 147 6.25 11.09 11.51
N VAL A 148 5.86 11.30 10.25
CA VAL A 148 5.52 12.63 9.74
C VAL A 148 4.35 13.25 10.52
N ALA A 149 3.27 12.47 10.73
CA ALA A 149 2.08 12.96 11.43
C ALA A 149 2.39 13.40 12.89
N ILE A 150 3.15 12.60 13.64
CA ILE A 150 3.49 12.90 15.04
C ILE A 150 4.75 13.75 15.22
N LYS A 151 5.34 14.26 14.13
CA LYS A 151 6.60 15.05 14.12
C LYS A 151 7.77 14.31 14.77
N SER A 152 7.97 13.05 14.40
CA SER A 152 9.05 12.17 14.86
C SER A 152 9.86 11.62 13.67
N THR A 153 10.73 10.65 13.94
CA THR A 153 11.51 9.94 12.91
C THR A 153 10.95 8.55 12.67
N GLU A 154 11.10 8.04 11.44
CA GLU A 154 10.69 6.67 11.09
C GLU A 154 11.34 5.64 12.01
N LEU A 155 12.62 5.82 12.34
CA LEU A 155 13.36 4.93 13.23
C LEU A 155 12.76 4.93 14.66
N ALA A 156 12.36 6.09 15.19
CA ALA A 156 11.73 6.17 16.50
C ALA A 156 10.38 5.45 16.53
N VAL A 157 9.54 5.65 15.50
CA VAL A 157 8.26 4.93 15.37
C VAL A 157 8.49 3.43 15.26
N ARG A 158 9.48 3.00 14.49
CA ARG A 158 9.83 1.59 14.34
C ARG A 158 10.28 0.97 15.67
N LYS A 159 11.15 1.63 16.43
CA LYS A 159 11.62 1.17 17.75
C LYS A 159 10.44 1.03 18.71
N LEU A 160 9.61 2.05 18.81
CA LEU A 160 8.41 2.02 19.65
C LEU A 160 7.47 0.87 19.25
N ARG A 161 7.28 0.67 17.94
CA ARG A 161 6.47 -0.42 17.41
C ARG A 161 7.03 -1.79 17.82
N GLU A 162 8.35 -1.95 17.80
CA GLU A 162 9.05 -3.17 18.22
C GLU A 162 8.97 -3.38 19.75
N GLU A 163 9.11 -2.32 20.55
CA GLU A 163 8.93 -2.34 22.02
C GLU A 163 7.51 -2.78 22.41
N PHE A 164 6.51 -2.28 21.69
CA PHE A 164 5.11 -2.69 21.82
C PHE A 164 4.81 -4.06 21.20
N LYS A 165 5.80 -4.73 20.58
CA LYS A 165 5.62 -6.03 19.90
C LYS A 165 4.53 -5.99 18.82
N ILE A 166 4.39 -4.85 18.15
CA ILE A 166 3.45 -4.66 17.03
C ILE A 166 4.18 -5.04 15.74
N THR A 167 4.21 -6.33 15.43
CA THR A 167 4.77 -6.86 14.18
C THR A 167 3.66 -7.38 13.27
N PRO A 168 3.84 -7.31 11.94
CA PRO A 168 2.87 -7.91 11.04
C PRO A 168 2.97 -9.44 11.13
N LEU A 169 1.86 -10.09 10.86
CA LEU A 169 1.73 -11.54 10.80
C LEU A 169 1.78 -12.03 9.36
N VAL A 170 2.23 -13.27 9.18
CA VAL A 170 2.34 -13.91 7.86
C VAL A 170 1.11 -14.78 7.65
N LYS A 171 0.41 -14.53 6.54
CA LYS A 171 -0.79 -15.26 6.14
C LYS A 171 -0.62 -15.95 4.81
N GLN A 172 -1.19 -17.14 4.68
CA GLN A 172 -1.20 -17.91 3.43
C GLN A 172 -2.36 -17.51 2.53
N ILE A 173 -2.15 -17.66 1.23
CA ILE A 173 -3.18 -17.58 0.21
C ILE A 173 -3.54 -19.01 -0.17
N ASP A 174 -4.76 -19.42 0.17
CA ASP A 174 -5.24 -20.80 0.05
C ASP A 174 -6.36 -20.98 -0.98
N THR A 175 -6.87 -19.89 -1.57
CA THR A 175 -8.01 -19.82 -2.52
C THR A 175 -9.40 -20.19 -1.96
N VAL A 176 -9.45 -20.69 -0.72
CA VAL A 176 -10.65 -21.26 -0.09
C VAL A 176 -10.99 -20.63 1.27
N ALA A 177 -10.32 -19.54 1.66
CA ALA A 177 -10.54 -18.85 2.92
C ALA A 177 -10.41 -19.79 4.14
N ALA A 178 -9.32 -20.54 4.16
CA ALA A 178 -8.93 -21.52 5.18
C ALA A 178 -9.85 -22.73 5.33
N GLU A 179 -10.74 -23.00 4.37
CA GLU A 179 -11.55 -24.23 4.37
C GLU A 179 -10.68 -25.51 4.28
N TRP A 180 -9.58 -25.43 3.51
CA TRP A 180 -8.61 -26.50 3.34
C TRP A 180 -7.18 -25.98 3.51
N PRO A 181 -6.26 -26.78 4.06
CA PRO A 181 -4.87 -26.36 4.23
C PRO A 181 -4.19 -26.13 2.87
N ALA A 182 -3.48 -25.00 2.75
CA ALA A 182 -2.72 -24.69 1.54
C ALA A 182 -1.48 -25.59 1.41
N SER A 183 -1.29 -26.18 0.24
CA SER A 183 -0.07 -26.92 -0.10
C SER A 183 1.08 -25.99 -0.53
N THR A 184 0.79 -24.71 -0.78
CA THR A 184 1.74 -23.72 -1.30
C THR A 184 1.95 -22.56 -0.35
N ASN A 185 3.19 -22.11 -0.21
CA ASN A 185 3.55 -20.93 0.58
C ASN A 185 3.51 -19.65 -0.25
N TYR A 186 2.32 -19.26 -0.71
CA TYR A 186 2.09 -17.93 -1.27
C TYR A 186 1.55 -17.02 -0.18
N LEU A 187 2.30 -15.96 0.17
CA LEU A 187 2.16 -15.31 1.47
C LEU A 187 1.94 -13.80 1.34
N TYR A 188 1.28 -13.22 2.34
CA TYR A 188 1.23 -11.78 2.54
C TYR A 188 1.36 -11.42 4.02
N LEU A 189 1.79 -10.17 4.27
CA LEU A 189 1.89 -9.60 5.61
C LEU A 189 0.66 -8.75 5.94
N THR A 190 0.12 -8.91 7.15
CA THR A 190 -1.00 -8.11 7.67
C THR A 190 -0.89 -7.86 9.17
N TYR A 191 -1.39 -6.73 9.65
CA TYR A 191 -1.57 -6.44 11.08
C TYR A 191 -2.93 -6.90 11.63
N ASN A 192 -3.80 -7.42 10.75
CA ASN A 192 -5.16 -7.83 11.06
C ASN A 192 -5.27 -9.35 11.32
N GLY A 193 -4.33 -9.90 12.08
CA GLY A 193 -4.32 -11.31 12.48
C GLY A 193 -3.97 -11.48 13.96
N SER A 194 -4.05 -12.72 14.42
CA SER A 194 -3.65 -13.14 15.78
C SER A 194 -2.40 -14.02 15.79
N THR A 195 -2.18 -14.83 14.76
CA THR A 195 -1.07 -15.79 14.65
C THR A 195 -0.49 -15.82 13.23
N HIS A 196 0.71 -16.37 13.07
CA HIS A 196 1.27 -16.73 11.77
C HIS A 196 0.64 -18.05 11.27
N ASP A 197 0.53 -18.21 9.95
CA ASP A 197 0.06 -19.47 9.35
C ASP A 197 1.21 -20.47 9.12
N LEU A 198 2.45 -20.09 9.43
CA LEU A 198 3.67 -20.85 9.16
C LEU A 198 4.67 -20.74 10.31
N ASP A 199 5.57 -21.73 10.37
CA ASP A 199 6.80 -21.66 11.14
C ASP A 199 7.96 -21.04 10.34
N PHE A 200 8.94 -20.47 11.05
CA PHE A 200 10.10 -19.79 10.46
C PHE A 200 11.41 -20.48 10.88
N PRO A 201 11.77 -21.63 10.28
CA PRO A 201 12.95 -22.41 10.67
C PRO A 201 14.30 -21.74 10.33
N GLY A 202 14.29 -20.61 9.61
CA GLY A 202 15.51 -19.92 9.16
C GLY A 202 16.27 -20.67 8.07
N GLY A 203 17.47 -20.16 7.74
CA GLY A 203 18.34 -20.77 6.73
C GLY A 203 17.86 -20.62 5.28
N LEU A 204 17.00 -19.63 5.00
CA LEU A 204 16.52 -19.33 3.65
C LEU A 204 17.31 -18.18 3.03
N THR A 205 17.50 -18.25 1.72
CA THR A 205 18.11 -17.18 0.91
C THR A 205 17.01 -16.28 0.33
N MET A 206 17.08 -14.98 0.60
CA MET A 206 16.12 -14.00 0.09
C MET A 206 16.58 -13.47 -1.27
N VAL A 207 15.67 -13.41 -2.24
CA VAL A 207 15.84 -12.72 -3.52
C VAL A 207 14.81 -11.59 -3.58
N LEU A 208 15.28 -10.37 -3.83
CA LEU A 208 14.44 -9.19 -3.96
C LEU A 208 14.11 -8.96 -5.44
N GLY A 209 12.83 -8.80 -5.75
CA GLY A 209 12.34 -8.46 -7.07
C GLY A 209 12.57 -6.99 -7.44
N SER A 210 12.24 -6.66 -8.68
CA SER A 210 12.37 -5.29 -9.21
C SER A 210 11.24 -4.34 -8.79
N GLY A 211 10.18 -4.86 -8.17
CA GLY A 211 8.99 -4.10 -7.84
C GLY A 211 8.17 -3.76 -9.10
N VAL A 212 7.65 -2.54 -9.16
CA VAL A 212 6.79 -2.11 -10.27
C VAL A 212 7.58 -1.83 -11.54
N TYR A 213 7.11 -2.34 -12.67
CA TYR A 213 7.68 -1.96 -13.97
C TYR A 213 7.47 -0.47 -14.27
N ARG A 214 8.52 0.14 -14.79
CA ARG A 214 8.59 1.55 -15.20
C ARG A 214 9.50 1.71 -16.41
N ILE A 215 9.47 2.86 -17.08
CA ILE A 215 10.34 3.06 -18.25
C ILE A 215 11.80 3.03 -17.78
N GLY A 216 12.57 2.07 -18.29
CA GLY A 216 13.95 1.79 -17.89
C GLY A 216 14.12 0.69 -16.84
N SER A 217 13.01 0.10 -16.34
CA SER A 217 13.03 -1.08 -15.49
C SER A 217 11.83 -1.97 -15.79
N SER A 218 12.05 -3.03 -16.57
CA SER A 218 11.00 -3.92 -17.04
C SER A 218 11.35 -5.40 -16.77
N VAL A 219 10.82 -6.29 -17.60
CA VAL A 219 10.86 -7.74 -17.48
C VAL A 219 12.28 -8.31 -17.39
N GLU A 220 13.28 -7.61 -17.92
CA GLU A 220 14.68 -8.00 -17.83
C GLU A 220 15.16 -8.19 -16.38
N PHE A 221 14.68 -7.37 -15.44
CA PHE A 221 15.05 -7.51 -14.03
C PHE A 221 14.33 -8.67 -13.34
N ASP A 222 13.08 -8.95 -13.75
CA ASP A 222 12.35 -10.12 -13.29
C ASP A 222 13.00 -11.41 -13.80
N TRP A 223 13.45 -11.41 -15.05
CA TRP A 223 14.20 -12.52 -15.64
C TRP A 223 15.47 -12.84 -14.85
N CYS A 224 16.23 -11.82 -14.42
CA CYS A 224 17.40 -11.98 -13.56
C CYS A 224 17.03 -12.60 -12.19
N ALA A 225 15.96 -12.12 -11.55
CA ALA A 225 15.51 -12.64 -10.26
C ALA A 225 15.05 -14.11 -10.37
N VAL A 226 14.27 -14.44 -11.40
CA VAL A 226 13.83 -15.82 -11.68
C VAL A 226 15.02 -16.72 -12.01
N GLY A 227 16.00 -16.22 -12.77
CA GLY A 227 17.25 -16.94 -13.04
C GLY A 227 18.01 -17.28 -11.76
N CYS A 228 18.17 -16.30 -10.86
CA CYS A 228 18.79 -16.49 -9.55
C CYS A 228 18.03 -17.54 -8.70
N LEU A 229 16.70 -17.45 -8.63
CA LEU A 229 15.87 -18.41 -7.90
C LEU A 229 15.99 -19.84 -8.44
N ARG A 230 16.02 -20.00 -9.77
CA ARG A 230 16.22 -21.31 -10.41
C ARG A 230 17.57 -21.91 -10.05
N GLU A 231 18.61 -21.09 -10.06
CA GLU A 231 19.97 -21.55 -9.74
C GLU A 231 20.12 -21.90 -8.26
N LEU A 232 19.59 -21.08 -7.36
CA LEU A 232 19.55 -21.41 -5.93
C LEU A 232 18.80 -22.71 -5.67
N LYS A 233 17.70 -22.95 -6.39
CA LYS A 233 16.95 -24.22 -6.32
C LYS A 233 17.79 -25.40 -6.83
N ASN A 234 18.53 -25.25 -7.92
CA ASN A 234 19.45 -26.28 -8.43
C ASN A 234 20.54 -26.64 -7.41
N GLN A 235 21.01 -25.66 -6.64
CA GLN A 235 21.97 -25.86 -5.55
C GLN A 235 21.34 -26.39 -4.25
N GLY A 236 20.05 -26.76 -4.26
CA GLY A 236 19.34 -27.27 -3.09
C GLY A 236 19.09 -26.23 -1.99
N LYS A 237 19.22 -24.93 -2.29
CA LYS A 237 18.94 -23.85 -1.32
C LYS A 237 17.44 -23.58 -1.25
N LYS A 238 16.94 -23.35 -0.04
CA LYS A 238 15.57 -22.85 0.19
C LYS A 238 15.55 -21.34 0.00
N THR A 239 14.58 -20.84 -0.76
CA THR A 239 14.51 -19.43 -1.15
C THR A 239 13.23 -18.75 -0.70
N ILE A 240 13.29 -17.43 -0.56
CA ILE A 240 12.13 -16.54 -0.38
C ILE A 240 12.25 -15.43 -1.43
N MET A 241 11.19 -15.22 -2.20
CA MET A 241 11.07 -14.09 -3.13
C MET A 241 10.25 -12.99 -2.46
N ILE A 242 10.71 -11.74 -2.54
CA ILE A 242 9.96 -10.54 -2.10
C ILE A 242 9.84 -9.56 -3.25
#